data_AF-A0A6L9EAE0-F1
#
_entry.id   AF-A0A6L9EAE0-F1
#
_cell.length_a   1.000
_cell.length_b   1.000
_cell.length_c   1.000
_cell.angle_alpha   90.00
_cell.angle_beta   90.00
_cell.angle_gamma   90.00
#
_symmetry.space_group_name_H-M   'P 1'
#
loop_
_entity.id
_entity.type
_entity.pdbx_description
1 polymer ?
#
loop_
_entity_poly.entity_id
_entity_poly.type
_entity_poly.pdbx_seq_one_letter_code
_entity_poly.pdbx_strand_id
1 'polypeptide(L)'
;MKDKEKIQSRVDQTLDVSSQMKEVRISPFFKEKVLRRLNEKAEPETQTLVLAWFRPEYQLAALICIIIVNAYLLLKYSENNYSENLESFAWTYGIEVGEDENYYDWN
;
A
#
# COMPACT_ATOMS: atom_id res chain seq x y z
N MET A 1 -10.56 -78.40 -18.68
CA MET A 1 -9.45 -78.23 -17.71
C MET A 1 -8.63 -76.96 -17.98
N LYS A 2 -8.27 -76.66 -19.24
CA LYS A 2 -7.44 -75.49 -19.62
C LYS A 2 -8.01 -74.10 -19.26
N ASP A 3 -9.34 -73.92 -19.28
CA ASP A 3 -9.93 -72.59 -19.03
C ASP A 3 -9.96 -72.19 -17.54
N LYS A 4 -10.13 -73.17 -16.64
CA LYS A 4 -10.10 -72.91 -15.17
C LYS A 4 -8.70 -72.47 -14.72
N GLU A 5 -7.67 -73.10 -15.27
CA GLU A 5 -6.26 -72.81 -14.98
C GLU A 5 -5.88 -71.37 -15.40
N LYS A 6 -6.40 -70.90 -16.54
CA LYS A 6 -6.17 -69.54 -17.05
C LYS A 6 -6.87 -68.46 -16.24
N ILE A 7 -8.06 -68.75 -15.69
CA ILE A 7 -8.78 -67.82 -14.80
C ILE A 7 -8.06 -67.71 -13.47
N GLN A 8 -7.65 -68.85 -12.90
CA GLN A 8 -6.94 -68.91 -11.63
C GLN A 8 -5.59 -68.18 -11.70
N SER A 9 -4.82 -68.40 -12.78
CA SER A 9 -3.60 -67.65 -13.10
C SER A 9 -3.80 -66.13 -13.15
N ARG A 10 -4.92 -65.65 -13.69
CA ARG A 10 -5.21 -64.21 -13.76
C ARG A 10 -5.64 -63.63 -12.43
N VAL A 11 -6.39 -64.39 -11.64
CA VAL A 11 -6.78 -64.01 -10.28
C VAL A 11 -5.53 -63.92 -9.41
N ASP A 12 -4.66 -64.93 -9.45
CA ASP A 12 -3.40 -64.96 -8.70
C ASP A 12 -2.47 -63.82 -9.13
N GLN A 13 -2.36 -63.56 -10.43
CA GLN A 13 -1.55 -62.45 -10.96
C GLN A 13 -2.10 -61.07 -10.55
N THR A 14 -3.42 -60.92 -10.48
CA THR A 14 -4.05 -59.65 -10.03
C THR A 14 -3.90 -59.46 -8.53
N LEU A 15 -4.03 -60.54 -7.76
CA LEU A 15 -3.84 -60.52 -6.30
C LEU A 15 -2.37 -60.21 -5.96
N ASP A 16 -1.42 -60.77 -6.70
CA ASP A 16 0.01 -60.50 -6.56
C ASP A 16 0.37 -59.06 -6.90
N VAL A 17 -0.16 -58.52 -8.01
CA VAL A 17 0.00 -57.09 -8.35
C VAL A 17 -0.62 -56.18 -7.29
N SER A 18 -1.80 -56.52 -6.76
CA SER A 18 -2.45 -55.78 -5.67
C SER A 18 -1.67 -55.86 -4.35
N SER A 19 -1.00 -56.98 -4.09
CA SER A 19 -0.16 -57.20 -2.90
C SER A 19 1.19 -56.50 -3.02
N GLN A 20 1.66 -56.30 -4.26
CA GLN A 20 2.88 -55.55 -4.61
C GLN A 20 2.62 -54.06 -4.85
N MET A 21 1.38 -53.55 -4.64
CA MET A 21 1.09 -52.12 -4.56
C MET A 21 1.72 -51.55 -3.28
N LYS A 22 3.04 -51.46 -3.32
CA LYS A 22 3.90 -50.85 -2.32
C LYS A 22 3.47 -49.41 -2.20
N GLU A 23 3.24 -48.99 -0.95
CA GLU A 23 2.94 -47.62 -0.54
C GLU A 23 3.56 -46.61 -1.53
N VAL A 24 2.68 -45.95 -2.30
CA VAL A 24 3.11 -45.00 -3.32
C VAL A 24 3.93 -43.96 -2.58
N ARG A 25 5.24 -43.92 -2.85
CA ARG A 25 6.16 -42.94 -2.26
C ARG A 25 5.78 -41.56 -2.77
N ILE A 26 4.76 -40.99 -2.16
CA ILE A 26 4.44 -39.58 -2.30
C ILE A 26 5.65 -38.82 -1.79
N SER A 27 6.07 -37.83 -2.57
CA SER A 27 7.09 -36.91 -2.09
C SER A 27 6.63 -36.34 -0.75
N PRO A 28 7.49 -36.27 0.28
CA PRO A 28 7.12 -35.67 1.57
C PRO A 28 6.67 -34.21 1.42
N PHE A 29 7.03 -33.57 0.30
CA PHE A 29 6.67 -32.19 -0.05
C PHE A 29 5.43 -32.10 -0.95
N PHE A 30 4.76 -33.21 -1.27
CA PHE A 30 3.58 -33.19 -2.15
C PHE A 30 2.44 -32.38 -1.54
N LYS A 31 2.17 -32.57 -0.25
CA LYS A 31 1.16 -31.78 0.48
C LYS A 31 1.48 -30.29 0.43
N GLU A 32 2.73 -29.92 0.69
CA GLU A 32 3.19 -28.53 0.64
C GLU A 32 3.06 -27.94 -0.77
N LYS A 33 3.45 -28.68 -1.81
CA LYS A 33 3.35 -28.25 -3.20
C LYS A 33 1.89 -28.03 -3.62
N VAL A 34 0.98 -28.89 -3.17
CA VAL A 34 -0.46 -28.77 -3.42
C VAL A 34 -1.04 -27.58 -2.67
N LEU A 35 -0.72 -27.42 -1.38
CA LEU A 35 -1.19 -26.29 -0.57
C LEU A 35 -0.69 -24.95 -1.13
N ARG A 36 0.57 -24.87 -1.53
CA ARG A 36 1.13 -23.68 -2.18
C ARG A 36 0.40 -23.37 -3.48
N ARG A 37 0.14 -24.37 -4.33
CA ARG A 37 -0.57 -24.18 -5.60
C ARG A 37 -2.04 -23.80 -5.42
N LEU A 38 -2.68 -24.25 -4.34
CA LEU A 38 -4.03 -23.86 -3.96
C LEU A 38 -4.06 -22.40 -3.47
N ASN A 39 -3.10 -22.01 -2.62
CA ASN A 39 -2.97 -20.63 -2.15
C ASN A 39 -2.58 -19.66 -3.27
N GLU A 40 -1.66 -20.03 -4.17
CA GLU A 40 -1.29 -19.23 -5.36
C GLU A 40 -2.48 -18.99 -6.32
N LYS A 41 -3.49 -19.87 -6.32
CA LYS A 41 -4.73 -19.70 -7.09
C LYS A 41 -5.86 -19.03 -6.31
N ALA A 42 -5.84 -19.16 -4.98
CA ALA A 42 -6.87 -18.63 -4.08
C ALA A 42 -6.55 -17.23 -3.58
N GLU A 43 -5.30 -16.77 -3.69
CA GLU A 43 -4.97 -15.35 -3.71
C GLU A 43 -5.37 -14.82 -5.08
N PRO A 44 -6.45 -14.03 -5.21
CA PRO A 44 -6.52 -13.14 -6.34
C PRO A 44 -5.23 -12.32 -6.34
N GLU A 45 -4.72 -11.95 -7.51
CA GLU A 45 -3.61 -11.01 -7.67
C GLU A 45 -3.92 -9.59 -7.09
N THR A 46 -4.92 -9.50 -6.22
CA THR A 46 -5.22 -8.40 -5.33
C THR A 46 -4.23 -8.40 -4.18
N GLN A 47 -3.04 -7.87 -4.41
CA GLN A 47 -2.31 -7.17 -3.35
C GLN A 47 -1.23 -6.20 -3.87
N THR A 48 -1.17 -5.95 -5.18
CA THR A 48 -0.34 -4.88 -5.75
C THR A 48 -1.07 -3.53 -5.89
N LEU A 49 -2.34 -3.46 -5.48
CA LEU A 49 -3.12 -2.21 -5.50
C LEU A 49 -2.83 -1.30 -4.30
N VAL A 50 -2.11 -1.77 -3.27
CA VAL A 50 -1.95 -1.01 -2.02
C VAL A 50 -0.85 0.06 -2.11
N LEU A 51 0.03 0.02 -3.13
CA LEU A 51 1.23 0.87 -3.14
C LEU A 51 1.59 1.43 -4.53
N ALA A 52 0.66 1.52 -5.47
CA ALA A 52 0.92 2.28 -6.71
C ALA A 52 1.23 3.76 -6.41
N TRP A 53 0.66 4.32 -5.34
CA TRP A 53 0.98 5.65 -4.80
C TRP A 53 2.34 5.69 -4.08
N PHE A 54 2.88 4.55 -3.67
CA PHE A 54 4.16 4.43 -2.95
C PHE A 54 5.30 4.01 -3.89
N ARG A 55 5.19 4.35 -5.18
CA ARG A 55 6.33 4.28 -6.08
C ARG A 55 7.36 5.36 -5.69
N PRO A 56 8.65 5.03 -5.60
CA PRO A 56 9.69 5.94 -5.12
C PRO A 56 9.83 7.22 -5.98
N GLU A 57 9.40 7.17 -7.23
CA GLU A 57 9.38 8.31 -8.16
C GLU A 57 8.44 9.44 -7.69
N TYR A 58 7.30 9.10 -7.07
CA TYR A 58 6.32 10.09 -6.60
C TYR A 58 6.57 10.53 -5.15
N GLN A 59 7.47 9.88 -4.41
CA GLN A 59 7.81 10.26 -3.03
C GLN A 59 8.52 11.61 -2.96
N LEU A 60 9.40 11.90 -3.92
CA LEU A 60 10.08 13.19 -3.98
C LEU A 60 9.12 14.32 -4.33
N ALA A 61 8.18 14.08 -5.25
CA ALA A 61 7.13 15.06 -5.58
C ALA A 61 6.20 15.32 -4.39
N ALA A 62 5.80 14.28 -3.66
CA ALA A 62 4.99 14.42 -2.45
C ALA A 62 5.73 15.21 -1.35
N LEU A 63 7.03 14.94 -1.16
CA LEU A 63 7.86 15.66 -0.20
C LEU A 63 8.00 17.15 -0.56
N ILE A 64 8.23 17.47 -1.84
CA ILE A 64 8.24 18.85 -2.32
C ILE A 64 6.89 19.53 -2.08
N CYS A 65 5.78 18.85 -2.36
CA CYS A 65 4.45 19.39 -2.16
C CYS A 65 4.19 19.72 -0.68
N ILE A 66 4.59 18.83 0.24
CA ILE A 66 4.51 19.06 1.69
C ILE A 66 5.37 20.27 2.09
N ILE A 67 6.58 20.40 1.57
CA ILE A 67 7.45 21.55 1.86
C ILE A 67 6.81 22.86 1.40
N ILE A 68 6.26 22.91 0.19
CA ILE A 68 5.63 24.11 -0.36
C ILE A 68 4.43 24.53 0.51
N VAL A 69 3.57 23.58 0.89
CA VAL A 69 2.40 23.86 1.73
C VAL A 69 2.83 24.38 3.11
N ASN A 70 3.83 23.77 3.74
CA ASN A 70 4.34 24.23 5.03
C ASN A 70 5.01 25.61 4.94
N ALA A 71 5.78 25.88 3.88
CA ALA A 71 6.39 27.18 3.65
C ALA A 71 5.32 28.27 3.43
N TYR A 72 4.28 27.97 2.64
CA TYR A 72 3.17 28.89 2.42
C TYR A 72 2.41 29.20 3.72
N LEU A 73 2.11 28.17 4.51
CA LEU A 73 1.48 28.34 5.82
C LEU A 73 2.34 29.16 6.77
N LEU A 74 3.66 28.94 6.79
CA LEU A 74 4.58 29.72 7.62
C LEU A 74 4.62 31.19 7.21
N LEU A 75 4.67 31.48 5.90
CA LEU A 75 4.64 32.85 5.39
C LEU A 75 3.32 33.55 5.69
N LYS A 76 2.19 32.87 5.48
CA LYS A 76 0.86 33.42 5.80
C LYS A 76 0.67 33.64 7.28
N TYR A 77 1.14 32.72 8.11
CA TYR A 77 1.12 32.89 9.56
C TYR A 77 1.98 34.07 9.98
N SER A 78 3.18 34.21 9.41
CA SER A 78 4.06 35.35 9.68
C SER A 78 3.43 36.69 9.25
N GLU A 79 2.78 36.75 8.09
CA GLU A 79 2.14 37.96 7.55
C GLU A 79 0.94 38.41 8.40
N ASN A 80 0.06 37.47 8.76
CA ASN A 80 -1.11 37.76 9.58
C ASN A 80 -0.72 38.17 11.02
N ASN A 81 0.26 37.49 11.62
CA ASN A 81 0.75 37.89 12.93
C ASN A 81 1.53 39.20 12.88
N TYR A 82 2.30 39.46 11.81
CA TYR A 82 3.05 40.72 11.72
C TYR A 82 2.13 41.93 11.67
N SER A 83 1.08 41.88 10.86
CA SER A 83 0.07 42.95 10.78
C SER A 83 -0.70 43.13 12.10
N GLU A 84 -1.20 42.05 12.70
CA GLU A 84 -1.92 42.10 13.98
C GLU A 84 -1.03 42.59 15.13
N ASN A 85 0.24 42.15 15.18
CA ASN A 85 1.18 42.64 16.17
C ASN A 85 1.51 44.13 15.93
N LEU A 86 1.71 44.57 14.68
CA LEU A 86 1.98 45.98 14.37
C LEU A 86 0.82 46.89 14.77
N GLU A 87 -0.42 46.51 14.45
CA GLU A 87 -1.62 47.25 14.85
C GLU A 87 -1.74 47.32 16.38
N SER A 88 -1.49 46.21 17.08
CA SER A 88 -1.49 46.15 18.55
C SER A 88 -0.39 47.03 19.17
N PHE A 89 0.82 47.03 18.58
CA PHE A 89 1.91 47.92 18.98
C PHE A 89 1.56 49.39 18.75
N ALA A 90 1.02 49.72 17.58
CA ALA A 90 0.60 51.08 17.23
C ALA A 90 -0.51 51.57 18.18
N TRP A 91 -1.50 50.74 18.47
CA TRP A 91 -2.57 51.03 19.44
C TRP A 91 -2.03 51.22 20.85
N THR A 92 -1.12 50.35 21.32
CA THR A 92 -0.54 50.42 22.67
C THR A 92 0.29 51.70 22.89
N TYR A 93 0.92 52.20 21.83
CA TYR A 93 1.71 53.44 21.88
C TYR A 93 0.95 54.68 21.38
N GLY A 94 -0.33 54.56 21.03
CA GLY A 94 -1.16 55.66 20.55
C GLY A 94 -0.70 56.25 19.20
N ILE A 95 0.00 55.46 18.39
CA ILE A 95 0.42 55.83 17.04
C ILE A 95 -0.77 55.54 16.12
N GLU A 96 -1.59 56.55 15.82
CA GLU A 96 -2.57 56.43 14.74
C GLU A 96 -1.81 56.35 13.41
N VAL A 97 -1.87 55.18 12.75
CA VAL A 97 -1.46 55.05 11.35
C VAL A 97 -2.58 55.66 10.50
N GLY A 98 -2.65 56.99 10.52
CA GLY A 98 -3.47 57.75 9.59
C GLY A 98 -2.83 57.63 8.21
N GLU A 99 -3.58 57.09 7.25
CA GLU A 99 -3.37 57.52 5.87
C GLU A 99 -3.66 59.02 5.85
N ASP A 100 -2.61 59.84 5.89
CA ASP A 100 -2.72 61.28 5.73
C ASP A 100 -3.30 61.56 4.33
N GLU A 101 -4.63 61.53 4.21
CA GLU A 101 -5.38 62.07 3.10
C GLU A 101 -5.16 63.58 3.08
N ASN A 102 -4.08 63.97 2.41
CA ASN A 102 -3.76 65.25 1.80
C ASN A 102 -4.79 66.37 2.05
N TYR A 103 -4.79 66.94 3.26
CA TYR A 103 -5.57 68.13 3.60
C TYR A 103 -4.75 69.37 3.28
N TYR A 104 -4.74 69.76 2.00
CA TYR A 104 -4.45 71.14 1.62
C TYR A 104 -5.72 71.77 1.06
N ASP A 105 -6.55 72.26 1.99
CA ASP A 105 -7.61 73.22 1.73
C ASP A 105 -6.97 74.62 1.64
N TRP A 106 -6.83 75.14 0.42
CA TRP A 106 -6.30 76.48 0.16
C TRP A 106 -7.48 77.46 0.08
N ASN A 107 -7.69 78.19 1.18
CA ASN A 107 -8.51 79.40 1.20
C ASN A 107 -7.62 80.64 1.10
#